data_AF-A0A2N1Q4T6-F1
#
_entry.id   AF-A0A2N1Q4T6-F1
#
_cell.length_a   1.000
_cell.length_b   1.000
_cell.length_c   1.000
_cell.angle_alpha   90.00
_cell.angle_beta   90.00
_cell.angle_gamma   90.00
#
_symmetry.space_group_name_H-M   'P 1'
#
loop_
_entity.id
_entity.type
_entity.pdbx_description
1 polymer ?
#
loop_
_entity_poly.entity_id
_entity_poly.type
_entity_poly.pdbx_seq_one_letter_code
_entity_poly.pdbx_strand_id
1 'polypeptide(L)'
;MNKKVFLNNLKKELKYYKKINSEEIIYYYDEMIQDAVDEGEDENQFIKNLGSIDTIIANIVKDEDFVRDVKTSNTKSLGNIVNGTVRVISFICYYFALFIMTIVFGSIFISGLGMILQSGIYLIFDNLTSTDQWILFGVIIMGLGISIIGFSLMTNIFKTTKSFRLFIIRKTKEIYRKKR
;
A
#
# COMPACT_ATOMS: atom_id res chain seq x y z
N MET A 1 11.83 -19.33 31.72
CA MET A 1 10.70 -20.14 31.22
C MET A 1 10.43 -19.68 29.80
N ASN A 2 10.07 -20.55 28.87
CA ASN A 2 9.82 -20.12 27.49
C ASN A 2 8.49 -19.33 27.39
N LYS A 3 8.45 -18.37 26.45
CA LYS A 3 7.30 -17.53 26.09
C LYS A 3 5.98 -18.28 26.02
N LYS A 4 5.92 -19.43 25.34
CA LYS A 4 4.67 -20.22 25.21
C LYS A 4 4.14 -20.68 26.56
N VAL A 5 5.03 -21.09 27.47
CA VAL A 5 4.66 -21.57 28.82
C VAL A 5 4.18 -20.40 29.68
N PHE A 6 4.91 -19.27 29.62
CA PHE A 6 4.54 -18.04 30.32
C PHE A 6 3.15 -17.54 29.93
N LEU A 7 2.89 -17.34 28.63
CA LEU A 7 1.62 -16.81 28.13
C LEU A 7 0.45 -17.75 28.46
N ASN A 8 0.66 -19.08 28.37
CA ASN A 8 -0.39 -20.04 28.72
C ASN A 8 -0.74 -20.00 30.22
N ASN A 9 0.26 -19.86 31.09
CA ASN A 9 0.03 -19.75 32.53
C ASN A 9 -0.66 -18.42 32.88
N LEU A 10 -0.22 -17.30 32.29
CA LEU A 10 -0.86 -16.00 32.46
C LEU A 10 -2.33 -16.03 31.98
N LYS A 11 -2.61 -16.69 30.85
CA LYS A 11 -3.97 -16.82 30.30
C LYS A 11 -4.89 -17.62 31.22
N LYS A 12 -4.38 -18.68 31.85
CA LYS A 12 -5.16 -19.50 32.81
C LYS A 12 -5.58 -18.68 34.01
N GLU A 13 -4.65 -17.94 34.59
CA GLU A 13 -4.93 -17.12 35.78
C GLU A 13 -5.85 -15.93 35.46
N LEU A 14 -5.67 -15.27 34.32
CA LEU A 14 -6.55 -14.18 33.87
C LEU A 14 -8.01 -14.62 33.64
N LYS A 15 -8.25 -15.89 33.33
CA LYS A 15 -9.60 -16.44 33.10
C LYS A 15 -10.51 -16.32 34.34
N TYR A 16 -9.93 -16.28 35.54
CA TYR A 16 -10.69 -16.12 36.78
C TYR A 16 -11.25 -14.71 36.99
N TYR A 17 -10.78 -13.72 36.22
CA TYR A 17 -11.16 -12.31 36.35
C TYR A 17 -12.06 -11.86 35.19
N LYS A 18 -13.39 -12.02 35.34
CA LYS A 18 -14.40 -11.73 34.30
C LYS A 18 -14.39 -10.29 33.73
N LYS A 19 -13.86 -9.32 34.48
CA LYS A 19 -13.81 -7.91 34.05
C LYS A 19 -12.61 -7.58 33.14
N ILE A 20 -11.62 -8.48 33.05
CA ILE A 20 -10.39 -8.24 32.31
C ILE A 20 -10.48 -8.99 30.98
N ASN A 21 -10.21 -8.28 29.88
CA ASN A 21 -10.08 -8.91 28.57
C ASN A 21 -8.74 -9.67 28.50
N SER A 22 -8.76 -10.96 28.83
CA SER A 22 -7.56 -11.80 28.84
C SER A 22 -6.82 -11.81 27.51
N GLU A 23 -7.51 -11.65 26.37
CA GLU A 23 -6.88 -11.69 25.05
C GLU A 23 -6.04 -10.43 24.78
N GLU A 24 -6.53 -9.25 25.17
CA GLU A 24 -5.79 -8.00 25.01
C GLU A 24 -4.52 -7.96 25.86
N ILE A 25 -4.59 -8.47 27.10
CA ILE A 25 -3.44 -8.57 27.99
C ILE A 25 -2.43 -9.57 27.46
N ILE A 26 -2.88 -10.74 27.00
CA ILE A 26 -1.98 -11.75 26.44
C ILE A 26 -1.29 -11.23 25.19
N TYR A 27 -2.01 -10.53 24.31
CA TYR A 27 -1.43 -9.89 23.13
C TYR A 27 -0.37 -8.84 23.50
N TYR A 28 -0.63 -8.01 24.52
CA TYR A 28 0.34 -7.02 25.00
C TYR A 28 1.66 -7.66 25.45
N TYR A 29 1.59 -8.72 26.27
CA TYR A 29 2.80 -9.43 26.71
C TYR A 29 3.46 -10.22 25.58
N ASP A 30 2.69 -10.74 24.63
CA ASP A 30 3.20 -11.44 23.44
C ASP A 30 4.06 -10.52 22.57
N GLU A 31 3.57 -9.31 22.26
CA GLU A 31 4.27 -8.27 21.52
C GLU A 31 5.50 -7.77 22.30
N MET A 32 5.35 -7.45 23.59
CA MET A 32 6.47 -6.94 24.40
C MET A 32 7.63 -7.94 24.50
N ILE A 33 7.33 -9.24 24.63
CA ILE A 33 8.38 -10.28 24.61
C ILE A 33 8.98 -10.42 23.21
N GLN A 34 8.16 -10.31 22.16
CA GLN A 34 8.65 -10.39 20.78
C GLN A 34 9.59 -9.23 20.44
N ASP A 35 9.23 -8.00 20.81
CA ASP A 35 10.04 -6.80 20.62
C ASP A 35 11.41 -6.94 21.30
N ALA A 36 11.45 -7.43 22.54
CA ALA A 36 12.70 -7.66 23.27
C ALA A 36 13.61 -8.68 22.56
N VAL A 37 13.04 -9.75 22.02
CA VAL A 37 13.78 -10.76 21.25
C VAL A 37 14.29 -10.19 19.93
N ASP A 38 13.48 -9.39 19.24
CA ASP A 38 13.85 -8.75 17.97
C ASP A 38 14.97 -7.70 18.18
N GLU A 39 15.05 -7.09 19.36
CA GLU A 39 16.13 -6.19 19.80
C GLU A 39 17.40 -6.93 20.29
N GLY A 40 17.36 -8.27 20.36
CA GLY A 40 18.50 -9.11 20.68
C GLY A 40 18.61 -9.52 22.17
N GLU A 41 17.57 -9.32 22.97
CA GLU A 41 17.51 -9.83 24.34
C GLU A 41 17.23 -11.34 24.41
N ASP A 42 17.73 -12.00 25.46
CA ASP A 42 17.39 -13.41 25.72
C ASP A 42 15.96 -13.54 26.26
N GLU A 43 15.12 -14.30 25.57
CA GLU A 43 13.70 -14.51 25.91
C GLU A 43 13.51 -14.96 27.37
N ASN A 44 14.32 -15.91 27.84
CA ASN A 44 14.17 -16.47 29.19
C ASN A 44 14.55 -15.46 30.27
N GLN A 45 15.61 -14.68 30.01
CA GLN A 45 16.07 -13.62 30.89
C GLN A 45 15.06 -12.48 30.95
N PHE A 46 14.53 -12.05 29.80
CA PHE A 46 13.49 -11.02 29.72
C PHE A 46 12.24 -11.44 30.51
N ILE A 47 11.71 -12.64 30.27
CA ILE A 47 10.54 -13.16 31.00
C ILE A 47 10.80 -13.25 32.50
N LYS A 48 12.02 -13.60 32.92
CA LYS A 48 12.38 -13.64 34.35
C LYS A 48 12.35 -12.23 34.97
N ASN A 49 12.73 -11.21 34.21
CA ASN A 49 12.74 -9.82 34.66
C ASN A 49 11.32 -9.22 34.76
N LEU A 50 10.33 -9.74 34.02
CA LEU A 50 8.92 -9.33 34.13
C LEU A 50 8.30 -9.63 35.50
N GLY A 51 8.90 -10.56 36.27
CA GLY A 51 8.42 -10.97 37.58
C GLY A 51 7.48 -12.17 37.54
N SER A 52 6.88 -12.49 38.69
CA SER A 52 5.98 -13.63 38.82
C SER A 52 4.60 -13.32 38.23
N ILE A 53 3.92 -14.34 37.72
CA ILE A 53 2.57 -14.23 37.14
C ILE A 53 1.59 -13.64 38.18
N ASP A 54 1.69 -14.06 39.44
CA ASP A 54 0.86 -13.56 40.53
C ASP A 54 1.06 -12.05 40.75
N THR A 55 2.30 -11.58 40.67
CA THR A 55 2.63 -10.15 40.78
C THR A 55 2.04 -9.36 39.61
N ILE A 56 2.18 -9.90 38.39
CA ILE A 56 1.65 -9.28 37.17
C ILE A 56 0.12 -9.12 37.29
N ILE A 57 -0.58 -10.16 37.73
CA ILE A 57 -2.04 -10.13 37.87
C ILE A 57 -2.47 -9.20 38.99
N ALA A 58 -1.78 -9.21 40.12
CA ALA A 58 -2.07 -8.28 41.21
C ALA A 58 -1.96 -6.82 40.76
N ASN A 59 -1.02 -6.50 39.87
CA ASN A 59 -0.87 -5.16 39.30
C ASN A 59 -2.00 -4.85 38.31
N ILE A 60 -2.32 -5.77 37.38
CA ILE A 60 -3.40 -5.58 36.39
C ILE A 60 -4.77 -5.40 37.07
N VAL A 61 -5.05 -6.15 38.12
CA VAL A 61 -6.34 -6.10 38.83
C VAL A 61 -6.51 -4.81 39.64
N LYS A 62 -5.40 -4.26 40.16
CA LYS A 62 -5.41 -3.02 40.96
C LYS A 62 -5.39 -1.76 40.09
N ASP A 63 -4.90 -1.87 38.87
CA ASP A 63 -4.66 -0.74 37.97
C ASP A 63 -5.66 -0.74 36.80
N GLU A 64 -6.78 -0.06 36.99
CA GLU A 64 -7.77 0.14 35.92
C GLU A 64 -7.23 1.02 34.78
N ASP A 65 -6.28 1.91 35.07
CA ASP A 65 -5.63 2.75 34.06
C ASP A 65 -4.74 1.91 33.14
N PHE A 66 -4.03 0.91 33.68
CA PHE A 66 -3.25 -0.05 32.90
C PHE A 66 -4.12 -0.80 31.87
N VAL A 67 -5.29 -1.30 32.29
CA VAL A 67 -6.21 -2.02 31.38
C VAL A 67 -6.70 -1.09 30.26
N ARG A 68 -6.98 0.18 30.57
CA ARG A 68 -7.37 1.18 29.57
C ARG A 68 -6.21 1.50 28.61
N ASP A 69 -5.00 1.59 29.12
CA ASP A 69 -3.81 1.91 28.33
C ASP A 69 -3.43 0.77 27.38
N VAL A 70 -3.51 -0.49 27.83
CA VAL A 70 -3.34 -1.66 26.96
C VAL A 70 -4.36 -1.64 25.82
N LYS A 71 -5.63 -1.39 26.11
CA LYS A 71 -6.69 -1.31 25.10
C LYS A 71 -6.45 -0.19 24.08
N THR A 72 -6.01 0.98 24.54
CA THR A 72 -5.70 2.11 23.63
C THR A 72 -4.41 1.89 22.84
N SER A 73 -3.43 1.15 23.36
CA SER A 73 -2.19 0.81 22.65
C SER A 73 -2.45 -0.18 21.51
N ASN A 74 -3.19 -1.26 21.77
CA ASN A 74 -3.53 -2.28 20.76
C ASN A 74 -4.36 -1.70 19.61
N THR A 75 -5.33 -0.83 19.93
CA THR A 75 -6.15 -0.16 18.91
C THR A 75 -5.35 0.83 18.05
N LYS A 76 -4.34 1.50 18.62
CA LYS A 76 -3.42 2.37 17.86
C LYS A 76 -2.45 1.57 16.99
N SER A 77 -1.90 0.46 17.49
CA SER A 77 -1.01 -0.45 16.75
C SER A 77 -1.71 -1.03 15.50
N LEU A 78 -2.88 -1.64 15.68
CA LEU A 78 -3.69 -2.19 14.58
C LEU A 78 -4.10 -1.11 13.58
N GLY A 79 -4.46 0.08 14.06
CA GLY A 79 -4.76 1.22 13.20
C GLY A 79 -3.58 1.63 12.32
N ASN A 80 -2.38 1.69 12.89
CA ASN A 80 -1.18 2.08 12.17
C ASN A 80 -0.73 1.04 11.12
N ILE A 81 -0.84 -0.25 11.43
CA ILE A 81 -0.52 -1.34 10.50
C ILE A 81 -1.50 -1.35 9.34
N VAL A 82 -2.81 -1.26 9.61
CA VAL A 82 -3.84 -1.20 8.56
C VAL A 82 -3.68 0.06 7.69
N ASN A 83 -3.31 1.20 8.30
CA ASN A 83 -3.06 2.45 7.57
C ASN A 83 -1.83 2.34 6.65
N GLY A 84 -0.75 1.71 7.11
CA GLY A 84 0.43 1.43 6.30
C GLY A 84 0.09 0.55 5.09
N THR A 85 -0.58 -0.58 5.34
CA THR A 85 -0.91 -1.57 4.32
C THR A 85 -1.88 -1.04 3.26
N VAL A 86 -2.97 -0.37 3.66
CA VAL A 86 -3.94 0.22 2.71
C VAL A 86 -3.28 1.28 1.85
N ARG A 87 -2.36 2.08 2.41
CA ARG A 87 -1.64 3.12 1.69
C ARG A 87 -0.68 2.54 0.65
N VAL A 88 0.06 1.49 1.02
CA VAL A 88 0.98 0.79 0.11
C VAL A 88 0.21 0.14 -1.03
N ILE A 89 -0.86 -0.61 -0.73
CA ILE A 89 -1.71 -1.24 -1.75
C ILE A 89 -2.32 -0.17 -2.69
N SER A 90 -2.83 0.93 -2.14
CA SER A 90 -3.39 2.03 -2.95
C SER A 90 -2.36 2.64 -3.89
N PHE A 91 -1.11 2.80 -3.45
CA PHE A 91 -0.03 3.29 -4.32
C PHE A 91 0.36 2.27 -5.39
N ILE A 92 0.43 0.98 -5.05
CA ILE A 92 0.71 -0.09 -6.03
C ILE A 92 -0.34 -0.09 -7.13
N CYS A 93 -1.63 -0.12 -6.77
CA CYS A 93 -2.71 -0.07 -7.74
C CYS A 93 -2.66 1.19 -8.61
N TYR A 94 -2.33 2.34 -8.00
CA TYR A 94 -2.21 3.60 -8.73
C TYR A 94 -1.07 3.60 -9.76
N TYR A 95 0.13 3.16 -9.38
CA TYR A 95 1.25 3.08 -10.32
C TYR A 95 1.03 2.02 -11.40
N PHE A 96 0.37 0.91 -11.06
CA PHE A 96 0.00 -0.11 -12.03
C PHE A 96 -0.99 0.42 -13.08
N ALA A 97 -2.01 1.18 -12.65
CA ALA A 97 -2.94 1.82 -13.57
C ALA A 97 -2.24 2.86 -14.47
N LEU A 98 -1.32 3.66 -13.91
CA LEU A 98 -0.52 4.60 -14.72
C LEU A 98 0.32 3.87 -15.77
N PHE A 99 0.96 2.76 -15.39
CA PHE A 99 1.76 1.96 -16.31
C PHE A 99 0.94 1.46 -17.49
N ILE A 100 -0.25 0.90 -17.25
CA ILE A 100 -1.17 0.45 -18.31
C ILE A 100 -1.56 1.62 -19.22
N MET A 101 -1.92 2.77 -18.65
CA MET A 101 -2.33 3.94 -19.41
C MET A 101 -1.20 4.49 -20.29
N THR A 102 0.04 4.48 -19.80
CA THR A 102 1.21 4.85 -20.60
C THR A 102 1.43 3.89 -21.76
N ILE A 103 1.25 2.57 -21.56
CA ILE A 103 1.37 1.59 -22.65
C ILE A 103 0.29 1.84 -23.72
N VAL A 104 -0.96 2.05 -23.30
CA VAL A 104 -2.08 2.25 -24.24
C VAL A 104 -1.90 3.54 -25.05
N PHE A 105 -1.53 4.65 -24.43
CA PHE A 105 -1.33 5.90 -25.17
C PHE A 105 -0.03 5.90 -25.97
N GLY A 106 1.00 5.22 -25.46
CA GLY A 106 2.24 4.96 -26.20
C GLY A 106 1.98 4.13 -27.46
N SER A 107 1.13 3.11 -27.42
CA SER A 107 0.81 2.31 -28.60
C SER A 107 0.05 3.10 -29.65
N ILE A 108 -0.86 3.99 -29.25
CA ILE A 108 -1.55 4.92 -30.17
C ILE A 108 -0.52 5.84 -30.86
N PHE A 109 0.40 6.41 -30.09
CA PHE A 109 1.46 7.27 -30.62
C PHE A 109 2.36 6.53 -31.63
N ILE A 110 2.86 5.35 -31.25
CA ILE A 110 3.71 4.52 -32.10
C ILE A 110 2.97 4.06 -33.36
N SER A 111 1.67 3.76 -33.26
CA SER A 111 0.87 3.38 -34.42
C SER A 111 0.79 4.52 -35.44
N GLY A 112 0.58 5.76 -34.99
CA GLY A 112 0.59 6.93 -35.85
C GLY A 112 1.95 7.13 -36.54
N LEU A 113 3.05 6.98 -35.81
CA LEU A 113 4.40 7.01 -36.40
C LEU A 113 4.63 5.88 -37.40
N GLY A 114 4.13 4.68 -37.11
CA GLY A 114 4.21 3.53 -38.00
C GLY A 114 3.55 3.80 -39.35
N MET A 115 2.37 4.43 -39.35
CA MET A 115 1.68 4.83 -40.58
C MET A 115 2.51 5.83 -41.40
N ILE A 116 3.09 6.84 -40.74
CA ILE A 116 3.94 7.84 -41.41
C ILE A 116 5.17 7.16 -42.04
N LEU A 117 5.86 6.31 -41.28
CA LEU A 117 7.07 5.62 -41.74
C LEU A 117 6.76 4.67 -42.89
N GLN A 118 5.72 3.85 -42.75
CA GLN A 118 5.31 2.90 -43.79
C GLN A 118 4.98 3.65 -45.09
N SER A 119 4.13 4.68 -45.02
CA SER A 119 3.77 5.48 -46.21
C SER A 119 4.96 6.24 -46.79
N GLY A 120 5.87 6.74 -45.95
CA GLY A 120 7.10 7.39 -46.40
C GLY A 120 8.05 6.43 -47.14
N ILE A 121 8.17 5.19 -46.67
CA ILE A 121 8.96 4.15 -47.35
C ILE A 121 8.36 3.85 -48.73
N TYR A 122 7.04 3.63 -48.83
CA TYR A 122 6.39 3.37 -50.12
C TYR A 122 6.58 4.53 -51.12
N LEU A 123 6.52 5.79 -50.67
CA LEU A 123 6.73 6.95 -51.54
C LEU A 123 8.15 7.05 -52.12
N ILE A 124 9.16 6.52 -51.42
CA ILE A 124 10.57 6.60 -51.82
C ILE A 124 10.99 5.41 -52.70
N PHE A 125 10.50 4.20 -52.37
CA PHE A 125 11.04 2.96 -52.91
C PHE A 125 10.16 2.29 -53.98
N ASP A 126 8.89 2.67 -54.12
CA ASP A 126 7.98 2.07 -55.09
C ASP A 126 7.65 3.01 -56.27
N ASN A 127 7.42 2.41 -57.44
CA ASN A 127 6.94 3.13 -58.63
C ASN A 127 5.43 3.27 -58.58
N LEU A 128 4.98 4.33 -57.93
CA LEU A 128 3.56 4.60 -57.64
C LEU A 128 2.87 5.38 -58.74
N THR A 129 1.58 5.12 -58.96
CA THR A 129 0.75 6.00 -59.79
C THR A 129 0.45 7.31 -59.06
N SER A 130 0.03 8.34 -59.80
CA SER A 130 -0.34 9.64 -59.19
C SER A 130 -1.48 9.50 -58.18
N THR A 131 -2.41 8.57 -58.38
CA THR A 131 -3.51 8.30 -57.45
C THR A 131 -2.99 7.69 -56.14
N ASP A 132 -2.04 6.76 -56.20
CA ASP A 132 -1.46 6.10 -55.03
C ASP A 132 -0.69 7.11 -54.16
N GLN A 133 0.03 8.04 -54.78
CA GLN A 133 0.74 9.11 -54.08
C GLN A 133 -0.21 9.96 -53.23
N TRP A 134 -1.36 10.37 -53.76
CA TRP A 134 -2.36 11.14 -53.01
C TRP A 134 -2.96 10.36 -51.84
N ILE A 135 -3.20 9.06 -52.03
CA ILE A 135 -3.69 8.17 -50.96
C ILE A 135 -2.64 8.11 -49.83
N LEU A 136 -1.36 7.91 -50.17
CA LEU A 136 -0.29 7.84 -49.18
C LEU A 136 -0.07 9.16 -48.44
N PHE A 137 -0.20 10.32 -49.11
CA PHE A 137 -0.20 11.61 -48.45
C PHE A 137 -1.35 11.73 -47.42
N GLY A 138 -2.54 11.24 -47.77
CA GLY A 138 -3.66 11.16 -46.84
C GLY A 138 -3.35 10.29 -45.62
N VAL A 139 -2.71 9.14 -45.82
CA VAL A 139 -2.28 8.24 -44.73
C VAL A 139 -1.24 8.90 -43.82
N ILE A 140 -0.30 9.66 -44.37
CA ILE A 140 0.69 10.42 -43.58
C ILE A 140 0.00 11.46 -42.70
N ILE A 141 -0.97 12.21 -43.24
CA ILE A 141 -1.73 13.21 -42.48
C ILE A 141 -2.53 12.55 -41.35
N MET A 142 -3.18 11.41 -41.62
CA MET A 142 -3.86 10.64 -40.58
C MET A 142 -2.89 10.14 -39.50
N GLY A 143 -1.73 9.61 -39.90
CA GLY A 143 -0.69 9.17 -38.98
C GLY A 143 -0.17 10.29 -38.08
N LEU A 144 0.01 11.51 -38.64
CA LEU A 144 0.35 12.71 -37.87
C LEU A 144 -0.73 13.06 -36.85
N GLY A 145 -2.00 13.05 -37.27
CA GLY A 145 -3.13 13.30 -36.38
C GLY A 145 -3.19 12.33 -35.20
N ILE A 146 -3.05 11.02 -35.48
CA ILE A 146 -3.06 9.97 -34.45
C ILE A 146 -1.85 10.13 -33.52
N SER A 147 -0.67 10.46 -34.04
CA SER A 147 0.54 10.69 -33.24
C SER A 147 0.34 11.89 -32.29
N ILE A 148 -0.22 13.00 -32.79
CA ILE A 148 -0.49 14.18 -31.95
C ILE A 148 -1.48 13.84 -30.83
N ILE A 149 -2.53 13.07 -31.13
CA ILE A 149 -3.50 12.62 -30.13
C ILE A 149 -2.82 11.75 -29.07
N GLY A 150 -2.06 10.73 -29.48
CA GLY A 150 -1.34 9.85 -28.56
C GLY A 150 -0.38 10.62 -27.65
N PHE A 151 0.39 11.55 -28.21
CA PHE A 151 1.32 12.39 -27.46
C PHE A 151 0.58 13.32 -26.48
N SER A 152 -0.50 13.97 -26.92
CA SER A 152 -1.33 14.85 -26.08
C SER A 152 -1.89 14.10 -24.88
N LEU A 153 -2.48 12.92 -25.11
CA LEU A 153 -3.00 12.06 -24.05
C LEU A 153 -1.91 11.65 -23.05
N MET A 154 -0.72 11.31 -23.53
CA MET A 154 0.43 10.96 -22.69
C MET A 154 0.85 12.14 -21.79
N THR A 155 0.98 13.35 -22.34
CA THR A 155 1.30 14.54 -21.53
C THR A 155 0.22 14.88 -20.50
N ASN A 156 -1.05 14.59 -20.81
CA ASN A 156 -2.17 14.84 -19.91
C ASN A 156 -2.19 13.90 -18.69
N ILE A 157 -1.72 12.65 -18.86
CA ILE A 157 -1.50 11.73 -17.73
C ILE A 157 -0.52 12.36 -16.73
N PHE A 158 0.64 12.84 -17.20
CA PHE A 158 1.68 13.38 -16.32
C PHE A 158 1.20 14.60 -15.52
N LYS A 159 0.34 15.44 -16.12
CA LYS A 159 -0.30 16.57 -15.42
C LYS A 159 -1.29 16.10 -14.36
N THR A 160 -2.16 15.15 -14.72
CA THR A 160 -3.21 14.60 -13.83
C THR A 160 -2.62 13.81 -12.66
N THR A 161 -1.43 13.20 -12.85
CA THR A 161 -0.71 12.40 -11.85
C THR A 161 -0.46 13.18 -10.55
N LYS A 162 -0.12 14.48 -10.65
CA LYS A 162 0.13 15.32 -9.46
C LYS A 162 -1.15 15.55 -8.65
N SER A 163 -2.29 15.75 -9.32
CA SER A 163 -3.58 15.99 -8.68
C SER A 163 -4.13 14.73 -7.99
N PHE A 164 -4.05 13.58 -8.66
CA PHE A 164 -4.52 12.31 -8.12
C PHE A 164 -3.72 11.86 -6.90
N ARG A 165 -2.39 12.05 -6.90
CA ARG A 165 -1.55 11.77 -5.73
C ARG A 165 -2.01 12.57 -4.50
N LEU A 166 -2.33 13.85 -4.67
CA LEU A 166 -2.84 14.69 -3.60
C LEU A 166 -4.24 14.25 -3.14
N PHE A 167 -5.08 13.80 -4.07
CA PHE A 167 -6.42 13.27 -3.75
C PHE A 167 -6.35 12.00 -2.89
N ILE A 168 -5.49 11.03 -3.25
CA ILE A 168 -5.29 9.81 -2.45
C ILE A 168 -4.81 10.15 -1.04
N ILE A 169 -3.85 11.09 -0.92
CA ILE A 169 -3.35 11.56 0.38
C ILE A 169 -4.44 12.25 1.20
N ARG A 170 -5.30 13.05 0.57
CA ARG A 170 -6.43 13.72 1.26
C ARG A 170 -7.50 12.73 1.71
N LYS A 171 -7.88 11.78 0.85
CA LYS A 171 -8.89 10.77 1.18
C LYS A 171 -8.44 9.80 2.26
N THR A 172 -7.19 9.36 2.23
CA THR A 172 -6.61 8.56 3.33
C THR A 172 -6.61 9.35 4.64
N LYS A 173 -6.28 10.65 4.62
CA LYS A 173 -6.40 11.51 5.80
C LYS A 173 -7.85 11.71 6.29
N GLU A 174 -8.82 11.89 5.39
CA GLU A 174 -10.24 12.10 5.74
C GLU A 174 -10.88 10.87 6.40
N ILE A 175 -10.64 9.68 5.85
CA ILE A 175 -11.11 8.42 6.43
C ILE A 175 -10.62 8.28 7.87
N TYR A 176 -9.40 8.75 8.14
CA TYR A 176 -8.79 8.66 9.46
C TYR A 176 -9.29 9.72 10.45
N ARG A 177 -9.58 10.94 9.98
CA ARG A 177 -10.08 12.02 10.85
C ARG A 177 -11.51 11.77 11.35
N LYS A 178 -12.27 10.91 10.67
CA LYS A 178 -13.61 10.46 11.11
C LYS A 178 -13.60 9.34 12.17
N LYS A 179 -12.44 8.75 12.48
CA LYS A 179 -12.30 7.64 13.46
C LYS A 179 -11.73 8.08 14.84
N ARG A 180 -11.42 9.36 15.02
CA ARG A 180 -11.19 9.99 16.34
C ARG A 180 -12.47 10.65 16.80
#